data_AF-A0A1L7U1I5-F1
#
_entry.id   AF-A0A1L7U1I5-F1
#
_cell.length_a   1.000
_cell.length_b   1.000
_cell.length_c   1.000
_cell.angle_alpha   90.00
_cell.angle_beta   90.00
_cell.angle_gamma   90.00
#
_symmetry.space_group_name_H-M   'P 1'
#
loop_
_entity.id
_entity.type
_entity.pdbx_description
1 polymer ?
#
loop_
_entity_poly.entity_id
_entity_poly.type
_entity_poly.pdbx_seq_one_letter_code
_entity_poly.pdbx_strand_id
1 'polypeptide(L)'
;MFGPNFEEGDRLRGRQPGDPEMVLELPDDDPLAFDNTILVLYGANPSTQDFDPEDIQKISILVDKYDLVSRFAFASVYWFAKYAWADDPEETWQLTTAAYWMQNPDAFFTFSKKLVKQLQPSHLSYVAGMPDKELGLRLCLAIEEQRVHKLANEVKAKGLCLYCFGRAKLGFTSRVKGCKNRKYH
;
A
#
# COMPACT_ATOMS: atom_id res chain seq x y z
N MET A 1 -8.43 -1.60 5.13
CA MET A 1 -8.69 -3.07 5.12
C MET A 1 -9.42 -3.56 6.37
N PHE A 2 -9.43 -2.81 7.48
CA PHE A 2 -9.80 -3.38 8.76
C PHE A 2 -11.07 -2.86 9.47
N GLY A 3 -11.71 -1.79 8.97
CA GLY A 3 -12.98 -1.31 9.53
C GLY A 3 -12.91 -0.91 11.01
N PRO A 4 -14.03 -0.52 11.64
CA PRO A 4 -14.05 0.02 13.00
C PRO A 4 -14.07 -1.03 14.14
N ASN A 5 -13.92 -2.33 13.82
CA ASN A 5 -14.23 -3.44 14.73
C ASN A 5 -12.97 -4.12 15.30
N PHE A 6 -11.93 -3.35 15.63
CA PHE A 6 -10.77 -3.89 16.33
C PHE A 6 -11.06 -4.09 17.81
N GLU A 7 -10.67 -5.27 18.32
CA GLU A 7 -10.87 -5.68 19.71
C GLU A 7 -10.23 -4.68 20.69
N GLU A 8 -9.09 -4.12 20.31
CA GLU A 8 -8.34 -3.11 21.04
C GLU A 8 -9.14 -1.81 21.24
N GLY A 9 -9.81 -1.36 20.17
CA GLY A 9 -10.60 -0.12 20.18
C GLY A 9 -11.84 -0.21 21.06
N ASP A 10 -12.49 -1.38 21.08
CA ASP A 10 -13.67 -1.61 21.91
C ASP A 10 -13.30 -1.74 23.39
N ARG A 11 -12.15 -2.35 23.72
CA ARG A 11 -11.62 -2.40 25.09
C ARG A 11 -11.35 -1.00 25.65
N LEU A 12 -10.80 -0.09 24.84
CA LEU A 12 -10.55 1.30 25.24
C LEU A 12 -11.83 2.10 25.52
N ARG A 13 -12.88 1.90 24.73
CA ARG A 13 -14.15 2.64 24.86
C ARG A 13 -14.94 2.26 26.12
N GLY A 14 -14.73 1.06 26.65
CA GLY A 14 -15.42 0.55 27.84
C GLY A 14 -14.86 1.03 29.18
N ARG A 15 -13.77 1.80 29.19
CA ARG A 15 -13.03 2.16 30.41
C ARG A 15 -13.77 3.20 31.26
N GLN A 16 -13.70 3.04 32.59
CA GLN A 16 -14.21 4.01 33.56
C GLN A 16 -13.08 4.67 34.38
N PRO A 17 -13.31 5.89 34.90
CA PRO A 17 -12.38 6.52 35.84
C PRO A 17 -12.21 5.65 37.10
N GLY A 18 -10.98 5.22 37.38
CA GLY A 18 -10.66 4.33 38.52
C GLY A 18 -10.18 2.94 38.11
N ASP A 19 -10.29 2.57 36.83
CA ASP A 19 -9.79 1.29 36.33
C ASP A 19 -8.26 1.20 36.41
N PRO A 20 -7.70 0.05 36.85
CA PRO A 20 -6.26 -0.17 36.98
C PRO A 20 -5.56 -0.01 35.63
N GLU A 21 -4.31 0.47 35.64
CA GLU A 21 -3.49 0.70 34.44
C GLU A 21 -3.66 -0.44 33.43
N MET A 22 -4.08 -0.08 32.22
CA MET A 22 -4.40 -1.04 31.18
C MET A 22 -3.21 -1.16 30.25
N VAL A 23 -2.69 -2.38 30.12
CA VAL A 23 -1.72 -2.73 29.07
C VAL A 23 -2.51 -3.14 27.84
N LEU A 24 -2.26 -2.44 26.72
CA LEU A 24 -2.78 -2.82 25.41
C LEU A 24 -1.69 -3.59 24.66
N GLU A 25 -1.86 -4.91 24.57
CA GLU A 25 -0.97 -5.75 23.80
C GLU A 25 -1.32 -5.65 22.31
N LEU A 26 -0.31 -5.47 21.46
CA LEU A 26 -0.44 -5.35 20.01
C LEU A 26 0.34 -6.50 19.32
N PRO A 27 -0.06 -7.76 19.51
CA PRO A 27 0.74 -8.92 19.10
C PRO A 27 0.88 -9.07 17.58
N ASP A 28 -0.04 -8.50 16.82
CA ASP A 28 -0.06 -8.59 15.35
C ASP A 28 0.75 -7.46 14.68
N ASP A 29 1.23 -6.48 15.44
CA ASP A 29 1.97 -5.33 14.90
C ASP A 29 3.47 -5.57 14.95
N ASP A 30 4.15 -5.19 13.87
CA ASP A 30 5.60 -5.10 13.86
C ASP A 30 6.04 -3.95 14.78
N PRO A 31 6.82 -4.22 15.84
CA PRO A 31 7.14 -3.22 16.86
C PRO A 31 8.01 -2.08 16.31
N LEU A 32 8.90 -2.38 15.36
CA LEU A 32 9.76 -1.37 14.74
C LEU A 32 8.97 -0.48 13.79
N ALA A 33 8.09 -1.07 12.97
CA ALA A 33 7.20 -0.32 12.11
C ALA A 33 6.24 0.56 12.91
N PHE A 34 5.78 0.09 14.08
CA PHE A 34 4.93 0.88 14.96
C PHE A 34 5.69 2.09 15.52
N ASP A 35 6.90 1.89 16.06
CA ASP A 35 7.75 2.98 16.54
C ASP A 35 8.03 4.00 15.42
N ASN A 36 8.42 3.53 14.24
CA ASN A 36 8.64 4.36 13.05
C ASN A 36 7.38 5.15 12.64
N THR A 37 6.19 4.53 12.72
CA THR A 37 4.92 5.19 12.45
C THR A 37 4.69 6.35 13.42
N ILE A 38 4.96 6.14 14.71
CA ILE A 38 4.83 7.16 15.75
C ILE A 38 5.86 8.28 15.52
N LEU A 39 7.12 7.96 15.22
CA LEU A 39 8.17 8.93 14.91
C LEU A 39 7.80 9.84 13.73
N VAL A 40 7.24 9.27 12.65
CA VAL A 40 6.76 10.04 11.49
C VAL A 40 5.59 10.93 11.88
N LEU A 41 4.64 10.41 12.65
CA LEU A 41 3.44 11.14 13.06
C LEU A 41 3.78 12.38 13.90
N TYR A 42 4.75 12.26 14.81
CA TYR A 42 5.19 13.37 15.64
C TYR A 42 6.26 14.25 14.98
N GLY A 43 6.83 13.82 13.84
CA GLY A 43 7.77 14.61 13.04
C GLY A 43 9.08 14.97 13.74
N ALA A 44 9.42 14.26 14.83
CA ALA A 44 10.49 14.64 15.73
C ALA A 44 11.88 14.08 15.34
N ASN A 45 11.94 13.16 14.38
CA ASN A 45 13.17 12.45 14.04
C ASN A 45 13.52 12.60 12.55
N PRO A 46 14.64 13.26 12.19
CA PRO A 46 15.09 13.37 10.80
C PRO A 46 15.34 12.03 10.09
N SER A 47 15.66 10.96 10.84
CA SER A 47 15.92 9.63 10.25
C SER A 47 14.69 9.03 9.56
N THR A 48 13.49 9.55 9.82
CA THR A 48 12.26 9.07 9.16
C THR A 48 12.20 9.40 7.66
N GLN A 49 13.15 10.18 7.15
CA GLN A 49 13.32 10.45 5.72
C GLN A 49 14.03 9.30 5.00
N ASP A 50 14.71 8.42 5.75
CA ASP A 50 15.63 7.42 5.21
C ASP A 50 15.12 5.98 5.26
N PHE A 51 13.82 5.79 5.50
CA PHE A 51 13.21 4.47 5.37
C PHE A 51 13.36 3.90 3.97
N ASP A 52 13.72 2.62 3.93
CA ASP A 52 13.79 1.84 2.72
C ASP A 52 12.38 1.36 2.28
N PRO A 53 12.25 0.79 1.08
CA PRO A 53 10.97 0.30 0.58
C PRO A 53 10.26 -0.72 1.49
N GLU A 54 11.01 -1.58 2.19
CA GLU A 54 10.44 -2.57 3.12
C GLU A 54 9.83 -1.88 4.34
N ASP A 55 10.57 -0.95 4.95
CA ASP A 55 10.09 -0.14 6.07
C ASP A 55 8.86 0.67 5.67
N ILE A 56 8.89 1.33 4.51
CA ILE A 56 7.74 2.11 3.98
C ILE A 56 6.51 1.21 3.82
N GLN A 57 6.69 -0.03 3.35
CA GLN A 57 5.60 -0.99 3.22
C GLN A 57 5.03 -1.38 4.59
N LYS A 58 5.87 -1.74 5.57
CA LYS A 58 5.42 -2.10 6.92
C LYS A 58 4.69 -0.93 7.60
N ILE A 59 5.23 0.28 7.51
CA ILE A 59 4.58 1.50 7.99
C ILE A 59 3.23 1.71 7.31
N SER A 60 3.14 1.54 5.99
CA SER A 60 1.88 1.74 5.24
C SER A 60 0.74 0.83 5.70
N ILE A 61 1.06 -0.41 6.10
CA ILE A 61 0.09 -1.38 6.64
C ILE A 61 -0.49 -0.85 7.95
N LEU A 62 0.37 -0.38 8.87
CA LEU A 62 -0.08 0.23 10.13
C LEU A 62 -0.87 1.52 9.90
N VAL A 63 -0.45 2.32 8.92
CA VAL A 63 -1.15 3.56 8.54
C VAL A 63 -2.57 3.28 8.04
N ASP A 64 -2.81 2.22 7.26
CA ASP A 64 -4.17 1.79 6.89
C ASP A 64 -4.91 1.15 8.08
N LYS A 65 -4.22 0.31 8.87
CA LYS A 65 -4.78 -0.37 10.06
C LYS A 65 -5.37 0.63 11.06
N TYR A 66 -4.63 1.69 11.35
CA TYR A 66 -4.97 2.70 12.36
C TYR A 66 -5.64 3.97 11.79
N ASP A 67 -6.09 3.94 10.53
CA ASP A 67 -6.74 5.07 9.85
C ASP A 67 -5.93 6.39 9.87
N LEU A 68 -4.60 6.26 9.71
CA LEU A 68 -3.65 7.37 9.72
C LEU A 68 -3.31 7.89 8.32
N VAL A 69 -3.93 7.34 7.27
CA VAL A 69 -3.62 7.65 5.86
C VAL A 69 -3.54 9.16 5.60
N SER A 70 -4.51 9.93 6.13
CA SER A 70 -4.55 11.38 5.95
C SER A 70 -3.38 12.12 6.61
N ARG A 71 -2.84 11.59 7.71
CA ARG A 71 -1.69 12.15 8.44
C ARG A 71 -0.37 11.90 7.71
N PHE A 72 -0.31 10.81 6.95
CA PHE A 72 0.87 10.40 6.19
C PHE A 72 0.92 10.94 4.76
N ALA A 73 -0.05 11.77 4.35
CA ALA A 73 -0.11 12.30 2.99
C ALA A 73 1.22 12.94 2.52
N PHE A 74 1.84 13.77 3.37
CA PHE A 74 3.12 14.41 3.06
C PHE A 74 4.30 13.44 3.02
N ALA A 75 4.40 12.56 4.01
CA ALA A 75 5.45 11.53 4.07
C ALA A 75 5.38 10.63 2.83
N SER A 76 4.16 10.21 2.44
CA SER A 76 3.93 9.39 1.25
C SER A 76 4.47 10.05 -0.03
N VAL A 77 4.20 11.34 -0.23
CA VAL A 77 4.66 12.07 -1.42
C VAL A 77 6.19 12.12 -1.46
N TYR A 78 6.81 12.40 -0.32
CA TYR A 78 8.27 12.48 -0.21
C TYR A 78 8.93 11.12 -0.46
N TRP A 79 8.50 10.07 0.26
CA TRP A 79 9.07 8.72 0.14
C TRP A 79 8.92 8.18 -1.28
N PHE A 80 7.75 8.30 -1.90
CA PHE A 80 7.57 7.80 -3.27
C PHE A 80 8.37 8.59 -4.31
N ALA A 81 8.60 9.89 -4.10
CA ALA A 81 9.46 10.68 -4.97
C ALA A 81 10.93 10.24 -4.87
N LYS A 82 11.42 9.90 -3.67
CA LYS A 82 12.78 9.38 -3.45
C LYS A 82 13.06 8.13 -4.28
N TYR A 83 12.07 7.24 -4.38
CA TYR A 83 12.17 5.97 -5.11
C TYR A 83 11.61 6.01 -6.54
N ALA A 84 11.47 7.19 -7.14
CA ALA A 84 10.94 7.34 -8.51
C ALA A 84 11.73 6.53 -9.56
N TRP A 85 12.98 6.16 -9.27
CA TRP A 85 13.87 5.39 -10.13
C TRP A 85 14.18 3.97 -9.62
N ALA A 86 13.47 3.49 -8.59
CA ALA A 86 13.61 2.09 -8.15
C ALA A 86 13.31 1.14 -9.30
N ASP A 87 14.24 0.25 -9.61
CA ASP A 87 14.13 -0.74 -10.69
C ASP A 87 14.18 -2.18 -10.15
N ASP A 88 14.53 -2.35 -8.87
CA ASP A 88 14.44 -3.64 -8.20
C ASP A 88 12.98 -4.11 -8.12
N PRO A 89 12.68 -5.36 -8.49
CA PRO A 89 11.29 -5.83 -8.53
C PRO A 89 10.63 -6.00 -7.16
N GLU A 90 11.40 -6.33 -6.12
CA GLU A 90 10.89 -6.46 -4.76
C GLU A 90 10.61 -5.08 -4.16
N GLU A 91 11.54 -4.14 -4.30
CA GLU A 91 11.32 -2.74 -3.90
C GLU A 91 10.11 -2.14 -4.62
N THR A 92 9.99 -2.39 -5.94
CA THR A 92 8.85 -1.89 -6.72
C THR A 92 7.53 -2.50 -6.23
N TRP A 93 7.52 -3.77 -5.82
CA TRP A 93 6.36 -4.42 -5.23
C TRP A 93 5.98 -3.79 -3.88
N GLN A 94 6.96 -3.63 -3.00
CA GLN A 94 6.80 -3.00 -1.69
C GLN A 94 6.24 -1.58 -1.84
N LEU A 95 6.80 -0.76 -2.74
CA LEU A 95 6.32 0.61 -3.02
C LEU A 95 4.93 0.63 -3.67
N THR A 96 4.61 -0.34 -4.54
CA THR A 96 3.26 -0.42 -5.16
C THR A 96 2.20 -0.71 -4.11
N THR A 97 2.45 -1.68 -3.24
CA THR A 97 1.51 -2.04 -2.16
C THR A 97 1.44 -0.96 -1.09
N ALA A 98 2.56 -0.32 -0.75
CA ALA A 98 2.57 0.84 0.13
C ALA A 98 1.72 1.99 -0.39
N ALA A 99 1.83 2.30 -1.69
CA ALA A 99 1.00 3.33 -2.32
C ALA A 99 -0.50 2.97 -2.33
N TYR A 100 -0.84 1.68 -2.37
CA TYR A 100 -2.23 1.23 -2.21
C TYR A 100 -2.75 1.54 -0.80
N TRP A 101 -2.05 1.09 0.24
CA TRP A 101 -2.48 1.31 1.64
C TRP A 101 -2.50 2.78 2.02
N MET A 102 -1.51 3.57 1.57
CA MET A 102 -1.49 5.03 1.77
C MET A 102 -2.46 5.81 0.87
N GLN A 103 -3.26 5.12 0.05
CA GLN A 103 -4.22 5.74 -0.88
C GLN A 103 -3.58 6.81 -1.80
N ASN A 104 -2.34 6.59 -2.25
CA ASN A 104 -1.61 7.51 -3.12
C ASN A 104 -1.76 7.08 -4.59
N PRO A 105 -2.67 7.69 -5.37
CA PRO A 105 -3.00 7.20 -6.71
C PRO A 105 -1.87 7.42 -7.72
N ASP A 106 -1.06 8.46 -7.55
CA ASP A 106 0.04 8.79 -8.45
C ASP A 106 1.20 7.80 -8.30
N ALA A 107 1.59 7.51 -7.06
CA ALA A 107 2.59 6.51 -6.75
C ALA A 107 2.12 5.12 -7.17
N PHE A 108 0.88 4.74 -6.84
CA PHE A 108 0.33 3.43 -7.19
C PHE A 108 0.33 3.20 -8.71
N PHE A 109 -0.11 4.18 -9.49
CA PHE A 109 -0.06 4.10 -10.95
C PHE A 109 1.37 3.99 -11.47
N THR A 110 2.31 4.74 -10.89
CA THR A 110 3.71 4.77 -11.33
C THR A 110 4.42 3.45 -11.06
N PHE A 111 4.35 2.91 -9.84
CA PHE A 111 5.03 1.67 -9.48
C PHE A 111 4.38 0.44 -10.09
N SER A 112 3.04 0.38 -10.16
CA SER A 112 2.37 -0.71 -10.90
C SER A 112 2.74 -0.73 -12.39
N LYS A 113 2.93 0.44 -13.03
CA LYS A 113 3.43 0.51 -14.41
C LYS A 113 4.84 -0.07 -14.54
N LYS A 114 5.70 0.08 -13.53
CA LYS A 114 7.05 -0.52 -13.50
C LYS A 114 6.95 -2.04 -13.40
N LEU A 115 6.12 -2.58 -12.51
CA LEU A 115 5.85 -4.02 -12.42
C LEU A 115 5.38 -4.61 -13.76
N VAL A 116 4.48 -3.92 -14.48
CA VAL A 116 4.03 -4.34 -15.82
C VAL A 116 5.19 -4.37 -16.83
N LYS A 117 6.20 -3.50 -16.69
CA LYS A 117 7.35 -3.43 -17.61
C LYS A 117 8.45 -4.44 -17.29
N GLN A 118 8.61 -4.83 -16.03
CA GLN A 118 9.64 -5.78 -15.61
C GLN A 118 9.43 -7.13 -16.30
N LEU A 119 10.53 -7.81 -16.65
CA LEU A 119 10.52 -9.07 -17.41
C LEU A 119 10.39 -10.31 -16.52
N GLN A 120 10.18 -10.14 -15.21
CA GLN A 120 10.09 -11.28 -14.31
C GLN A 120 8.81 -12.11 -14.54
N PRO A 121 8.90 -13.45 -14.51
CA PRO A 121 7.76 -14.32 -14.86
C PRO A 121 6.57 -14.24 -13.89
N SER A 122 6.81 -13.96 -12.61
CA SER A 122 5.77 -13.93 -11.58
C SER A 122 6.19 -13.08 -10.39
N HIS A 123 5.20 -12.54 -9.68
CA HIS A 123 5.35 -11.80 -8.42
C HIS A 123 4.86 -12.61 -7.20
N LEU A 124 4.52 -13.90 -7.40
CA LEU A 124 3.86 -14.72 -6.38
C LEU A 124 4.70 -14.88 -5.10
N SER A 125 6.03 -14.87 -5.22
CA SER A 125 6.95 -14.95 -4.06
C SER A 125 6.68 -13.82 -3.05
N TYR A 126 6.34 -12.63 -3.52
CA TYR A 126 6.11 -11.48 -2.66
C TYR A 126 4.76 -11.51 -1.94
N VAL A 127 3.79 -12.29 -2.44
CA VAL A 127 2.48 -12.47 -1.80
C VAL A 127 2.59 -13.21 -0.47
N ALA A 128 3.56 -14.12 -0.35
CA ALA A 128 3.73 -14.93 0.86
C ALA A 128 4.00 -14.07 2.11
N GLY A 129 4.71 -12.95 1.95
CA GLY A 129 5.02 -12.00 3.02
C GLY A 129 3.95 -10.92 3.26
N MET A 130 2.86 -10.90 2.48
CA MET A 130 1.80 -9.91 2.69
C MET A 130 0.82 -10.33 3.78
N PRO A 131 0.39 -9.39 4.66
CA PRO A 131 -0.73 -9.64 5.57
C PRO A 131 -2.02 -9.88 4.79
N ASP A 132 -2.22 -9.16 3.69
CA ASP A 132 -3.34 -9.35 2.76
C ASP A 132 -2.93 -10.16 1.53
N LYS A 133 -3.02 -11.49 1.64
CA LYS A 133 -2.72 -12.39 0.52
C LYS A 133 -3.71 -12.22 -0.63
N GLU A 134 -4.97 -11.88 -0.37
CA GLU A 134 -5.97 -11.67 -1.42
C GLU A 134 -5.62 -10.44 -2.25
N LEU A 135 -5.28 -9.32 -1.61
CA LEU A 135 -4.77 -8.12 -2.27
C LEU A 135 -3.52 -8.41 -3.09
N GLY A 136 -2.57 -9.16 -2.52
CA GLY A 136 -1.35 -9.56 -3.23
C GLY A 136 -1.65 -10.35 -4.50
N LEU A 137 -2.45 -11.41 -4.41
CA LEU A 137 -2.86 -12.20 -5.57
C LEU A 137 -3.63 -11.37 -6.60
N ARG A 138 -4.52 -10.50 -6.12
CA ARG A 138 -5.29 -9.57 -6.96
C ARG A 138 -4.36 -8.62 -7.72
N LEU A 139 -3.32 -8.10 -7.07
CA LEU A 139 -2.30 -7.27 -7.73
C LEU A 139 -1.52 -8.08 -8.76
N CYS A 140 -1.07 -9.30 -8.44
CA CYS A 140 -0.41 -10.18 -9.41
C CYS A 140 -1.26 -10.36 -10.68
N LEU A 141 -2.54 -10.73 -10.52
CA LEU A 141 -3.47 -10.92 -11.63
C LEU A 141 -3.62 -9.64 -12.46
N ALA A 142 -3.78 -8.48 -11.79
CA ALA A 142 -3.91 -7.20 -12.48
C ALA A 142 -2.65 -6.83 -13.30
N ILE A 143 -1.46 -7.12 -12.80
CA ILE A 143 -0.20 -6.90 -13.52
C ILE A 143 -0.10 -7.83 -14.74
N GLU A 144 -0.42 -9.12 -14.59
CA GLU A 144 -0.38 -10.07 -15.70
C GLU A 144 -1.42 -9.75 -16.78
N GLU A 145 -2.65 -9.39 -16.42
CA GLU A 145 -3.66 -8.92 -17.39
C GLU A 145 -3.17 -7.71 -18.19
N GLN A 146 -2.48 -6.76 -17.55
CA GLN A 146 -1.91 -5.60 -18.22
C GLN A 146 -0.75 -5.98 -19.15
N ARG A 147 0.10 -6.93 -18.76
CA ARG A 147 1.18 -7.46 -19.60
C ARG A 147 0.63 -8.16 -20.84
N VAL A 148 -0.37 -9.03 -20.67
CA VAL A 148 -1.05 -9.71 -21.79
C VAL A 148 -1.73 -8.69 -22.69
N HIS A 149 -2.46 -7.71 -22.15
CA HIS A 149 -3.10 -6.67 -22.94
C HIS A 149 -2.09 -5.83 -23.74
N LYS A 150 -0.95 -5.49 -23.14
CA LYS A 150 0.15 -4.79 -23.79
C LYS A 150 0.68 -5.58 -24.99
N LEU A 151 0.93 -6.88 -24.80
CA LEU A 151 1.43 -7.78 -25.85
C LEU A 151 0.41 -7.97 -26.97
N ALA A 152 -0.85 -8.29 -26.63
CA ALA A 152 -1.88 -8.62 -27.60
C ALA A 152 -2.33 -7.43 -28.46
N ASN A 153 -2.22 -6.20 -27.95
CA ASN A 153 -2.67 -4.99 -28.65
C ASN A 153 -1.52 -4.08 -29.09
N GLU A 154 -0.26 -4.49 -28.90
CA GLU A 154 0.95 -3.71 -29.22
C GLU A 154 0.96 -2.29 -28.61
N VAL A 155 0.32 -2.12 -27.45
CA VAL A 155 0.21 -0.81 -26.77
C VAL A 155 1.37 -0.58 -25.80
N LYS A 156 1.59 0.67 -25.40
CA LYS A 156 2.56 1.01 -24.33
C LYS A 156 2.10 0.44 -22.98
N ALA A 157 3.05 0.01 -22.16
CA ALA A 157 2.80 -0.40 -20.79
C ALA A 157 2.11 0.72 -19.99
N LYS A 158 1.11 0.36 -19.21
CA LYS A 158 0.26 1.28 -18.45
C LYS A 158 0.15 0.81 -17.00
N GLY A 159 0.10 1.78 -16.09
CA GLY A 159 -0.12 1.51 -14.67
C GLY A 159 -1.57 1.23 -14.36
N LEU A 160 -1.81 0.72 -13.17
CA LEU A 160 -3.14 0.47 -12.64
C LEU A 160 -3.71 1.75 -12.02
N CYS A 161 -4.95 2.09 -12.37
CA CYS A 161 -5.67 3.15 -11.68
C CYS A 161 -6.15 2.64 -10.31
N LEU A 162 -5.72 3.27 -9.21
CA LEU A 162 -6.08 2.87 -7.83
C LEU A 162 -7.60 2.69 -7.65
N TYR A 163 -8.40 3.66 -8.11
CA TYR A 163 -9.86 3.60 -8.01
C TYR A 163 -10.46 2.39 -8.74
N CYS A 164 -9.96 2.09 -9.94
CA CYS A 164 -10.45 0.96 -10.74
C CYS A 164 -9.97 -0.35 -10.16
N PHE A 165 -8.71 -0.44 -9.72
CA PHE A 165 -8.14 -1.62 -9.11
C PHE A 165 -8.94 -2.08 -7.88
N GLY A 166 -9.31 -1.16 -6.99
CA GLY A 166 -10.14 -1.47 -5.82
C GLY A 166 -11.60 -1.82 -6.12
N ARG A 167 -12.09 -1.65 -7.36
CA ARG A 167 -13.52 -1.84 -7.71
C ARG A 167 -13.77 -2.76 -8.90
N ALA A 168 -12.73 -3.18 -9.60
CA ALA A 168 -12.82 -4.09 -10.74
C ALA A 168 -13.42 -5.43 -10.29
N LYS A 169 -14.39 -5.94 -11.05
CA LYS A 169 -15.00 -7.27 -10.82
C LYS A 169 -14.76 -8.26 -11.97
N LEU A 170 -14.47 -7.75 -13.17
CA LEU A 170 -14.39 -8.54 -14.40
C LEU A 170 -12.98 -8.56 -15.01
N GLY A 171 -12.17 -7.53 -14.75
CA GLY A 171 -10.81 -7.40 -15.27
C GLY A 171 -10.23 -6.02 -14.98
N PHE A 172 -8.92 -5.88 -15.19
CA PHE A 172 -8.12 -4.72 -14.78
C PHE A 172 -7.66 -3.81 -15.93
N THR A 173 -7.96 -4.19 -17.18
CA THR A 173 -7.58 -3.45 -18.40
C THR A 173 -8.48 -2.26 -18.70
N SER A 174 -9.73 -2.31 -18.24
CA SER A 174 -10.78 -1.33 -18.54
C SER A 174 -11.07 -0.38 -17.39
N ARG A 175 -11.51 0.83 -17.71
CA ARG A 175 -11.97 1.80 -16.71
C ARG A 175 -13.31 1.36 -16.12
N VAL A 176 -13.39 1.27 -14.80
CA VAL A 176 -14.63 1.00 -14.08
C VAL A 176 -15.59 2.20 -14.19
N LYS A 177 -16.90 1.94 -14.36
CA LYS A 177 -17.95 2.96 -14.39
C LYS A 177 -17.89 3.81 -13.12
N GLY A 178 -17.88 5.13 -13.27
CA GLY A 178 -17.81 6.09 -12.16
C GLY A 178 -16.39 6.54 -11.77
N CYS A 179 -15.33 5.92 -12.30
CA CYS A 179 -13.97 6.43 -12.12
C CYS A 179 -13.87 7.83 -12.73
N LYS A 180 -13.47 8.86 -11.96
CA LYS A 180 -13.30 10.23 -12.46
C LYS A 180 -11.86 10.54 -12.90
N ASN A 181 -10.90 9.64 -12.62
CA ASN A 181 -9.47 9.87 -12.78
C ASN A 181 -8.99 9.65 -14.22
N ARG A 182 -9.26 10.61 -15.11
CA ARG A 182 -8.87 10.52 -16.53
C ARG A 182 -7.36 10.37 -16.75
N LYS A 183 -6.53 10.93 -15.86
CA LYS A 183 -5.05 10.86 -15.94
C LYS A 183 -4.49 9.44 -16.04
N TYR A 184 -5.17 8.45 -15.45
CA TYR A 184 -4.70 7.07 -15.38
C TYR A 184 -5.29 6.15 -16.47
N HIS A 185 -5.99 6.72 -17.46
CA HIS A 185 -6.62 6.00 -18.56
C HIS A 185 -6.18 6.53 -19.92
#